data_AF-A0AAU0N221-F1
#
_entry.id   AF-A0AAU0N221-F1
#
_cell.length_a   1.000
_cell.length_b   1.000
_cell.length_c   1.000
_cell.angle_alpha   90.00
_cell.angle_beta   90.00
_cell.angle_gamma   90.00
#
_symmetry.space_group_name_H-M   'P 1'
#
loop_
_entity.id
_entity.type
_entity.pdbx_description
1 polymer ?
#
loop_
_entity_poly.entity_id
_entity_poly.type
_entity_poly.pdbx_seq_one_letter_code
_entity_poly.pdbx_strand_id
1 'polypeptide(L)' 'MNRRKKVNQILKKKAKKSNDKLNPKSKPRYISKAERAKQAQNADEQQQKTTPAQHN' A
#
# COMPACT_ATOMS: atom_id res chain seq x y z
N MET A 1 -6.99 -14.15 25.91
CA MET A 1 -7.13 -12.67 25.82
C MET A 1 -8.39 -12.24 26.55
N ASN A 2 -8.25 -11.48 27.64
CA ASN A 2 -9.40 -11.04 28.43
C ASN A 2 -10.31 -10.10 27.61
N ARG A 3 -11.62 -10.15 27.86
CA ARG A 3 -12.63 -9.36 27.15
C ARG A 3 -12.27 -7.87 27.06
N ARG A 4 -11.74 -7.28 28.15
CA ARG A 4 -11.25 -5.89 28.20
C ARG A 4 -10.15 -5.61 27.16
N LYS A 5 -9.15 -6.50 27.04
CA LYS A 5 -8.07 -6.36 26.05
C LYS A 5 -8.60 -6.47 24.62
N LYS A 6 -9.54 -7.38 24.36
CA LYS A 6 -10.14 -7.57 23.03
C LYS A 6 -10.94 -6.34 22.58
N VAL A 7 -11.78 -5.79 23.46
CA VAL A 7 -12.56 -4.57 23.18
C VAL A 7 -11.63 -3.41 22.87
N ASN A 8 -10.59 -3.20 23.68
CA ASN A 8 -9.62 -2.12 23.45
C ASN A 8 -8.88 -2.27 22.12
N GLN A 9 -8.49 -3.48 21.73
CA GLN A 9 -7.87 -3.73 20.42
C GLN A 9 -8.82 -3.40 19.26
N ILE A 10 -10.09 -3.80 19.35
CA ILE A 10 -11.10 -3.53 18.33
C ILE A 10 -11.31 -2.02 18.18
N LEU A 11 -11.47 -1.30 19.29
CA LEU A 11 -11.68 0.16 19.29
C LEU A 11 -10.48 0.89 18.68
N LYS A 12 -9.25 0.53 19.06
CA LYS A 12 -8.03 1.10 18.48
C LYS A 12 -7.94 0.85 16.97
N LYS A 13 -8.26 -0.37 16.51
CA LYS A 13 -8.26 -0.72 15.08
C LYS A 13 -9.29 0.10 14.30
N LYS A 14 -10.49 0.29 14.85
CA LYS A 14 -11.55 1.12 14.23
C LYS A 14 -11.14 2.59 14.16
N ALA A 15 -10.61 3.16 15.26
CA ALA A 15 -10.13 4.53 15.30
C ALA A 15 -9.01 4.78 14.28
N LYS A 16 -8.02 3.87 14.20
CA LYS A 16 -6.95 3.94 13.20
C LYS A 16 -7.50 3.92 11.78
N LYS A 17 -8.43 3.02 11.46
CA LYS A 17 -9.07 2.95 10.14
C LYS A 17 -9.84 4.24 9.79
N SER A 18 -10.48 4.87 10.76
CA SER A 18 -11.16 6.16 10.56
C SER A 18 -10.16 7.29 10.28
N ASN A 19 -9.10 7.37 11.07
CA ASN A 19 -8.07 8.41 10.92
C ASN A 19 -7.30 8.28 9.60
N ASP A 20 -6.99 7.04 9.19
CA ASP A 20 -6.30 6.77 7.91
C ASP A 20 -7.21 7.14 6.70
N LYS A 21 -8.53 7.07 6.86
CA LYS A 21 -9.50 7.53 5.84
C LYS A 21 -9.65 9.05 5.79
N LEU A 22 -9.67 9.71 6.94
CA LEU A 22 -9.82 11.16 7.03
C LEU A 22 -8.57 11.91 6.54
N ASN A 23 -7.40 11.31 6.70
CA ASN A 23 -6.11 11.89 6.31
C ASN A 23 -5.46 11.09 5.17
N PRO A 24 -5.97 11.20 3.93
CA PRO A 24 -5.29 10.62 2.78
C PRO A 24 -3.90 11.26 2.66
N LYS A 25 -2.85 10.44 2.62
CA LYS A 25 -1.51 10.92 2.27
C LYS A 25 -1.50 11.26 0.79
N SER A 26 -1.92 12.48 0.46
CA SER A 26 -1.97 13.01 -0.90
C SER A 26 -0.59 13.28 -1.49
N LYS A 27 0.43 13.44 -0.63
CA LYS A 27 1.80 13.73 -1.06
C LYS A 27 2.55 12.45 -1.37
N PRO A 28 3.22 12.35 -2.53
CA PRO A 28 4.11 11.23 -2.81
C PRO A 28 5.19 11.18 -1.72
N ARG A 29 5.43 9.99 -1.17
CA ARG A 29 6.50 9.79 -0.20
C ARG A 29 7.82 10.15 -0.88
N TYR A 30 8.64 11.01 -0.27
CA TYR A 30 9.99 11.24 -0.76
C TYR A 30 10.77 9.93 -0.67
N ILE A 31 11.27 9.47 -1.81
CA ILE A 31 12.10 8.28 -1.96
C ILE A 31 13.44 8.72 -2.52
N SER A 32 14.51 8.02 -2.13
CA SER A 32 15.85 8.33 -2.64
C SER A 32 15.94 8.09 -4.16
N LYS A 33 16.92 8.71 -4.83
CA LYS A 33 17.16 8.50 -6.27
C LYS A 33 17.36 7.01 -6.60
N ALA A 34 18.05 6.28 -5.73
CA ALA A 34 18.29 4.84 -5.87
C ALA A 34 16.99 4.02 -5.77
N GLU A 35 16.10 4.36 -4.84
CA GLU A 35 14.80 3.69 -4.70
C GLU A 35 13.87 3.97 -5.88
N ARG A 36 13.87 5.20 -6.41
CA ARG A 36 13.09 5.53 -7.62
C ARG A 36 13.55 4.74 -8.83
N ALA A 37 14.87 4.60 -9.02
CA ALA A 37 15.42 3.78 -10.11
C ALA A 37 15.04 2.30 -9.96
N LYS A 38 15.14 1.75 -8.74
CA LYS A 38 14.70 0.38 -8.45
C LYS A 38 13.20 0.18 -8.74
N GLN A 39 12.35 1.13 -8.35
CA GLN A 39 10.91 1.05 -8.61
C GLN A 39 10.58 1.12 -10.10
N ALA A 40 11.29 1.96 -10.87
CA ALA A 40 11.11 2.04 -12.32
C ALA A 40 11.48 0.71 -13.02
N GLN A 41 12.62 0.11 -12.67
CA GLN A 41 13.01 -1.19 -13.24
C GLN A 41 12.03 -2.31 -12.89
N ASN A 42 11.55 -2.36 -11.64
CA ASN A 42 10.52 -3.32 -11.27
C ASN A 42 9.20 -3.07 -12.02
N ALA A 43 8.82 -1.82 -12.29
CA ALA A 43 7.60 -1.51 -13.05
C ALA A 43 7.70 -1.93 -14.52
N ASP A 44 8.86 -1.77 -15.15
CA ASP A 44 9.11 -2.22 -16.53
C ASP A 44 9.12 -3.75 -16.63
N GLU A 45 9.71 -4.45 -15.66
CA GLU A 45 9.72 -5.92 -15.62
C GLU A 45 8.32 -6.54 -15.44
N GLN A 46 7.42 -5.85 -14.73
CA GLN A 46 6.04 -6.33 -14.58
C GLN A 46 5.18 -6.05 -15.82
N GLN A 47 5.42 -4.96 -16.55
CA GLN A 47 4.68 -4.63 -17.78
C GLN A 47 4.99 -5.61 -18.93
N GLN A 48 6.21 -6.14 -18.99
CA GLN A 48 6.59 -7.15 -20.00
C GLN A 48 5.94 -8.52 -19.80
N LYS A 49 5.35 -8.80 -18.63
CA LYS A 49 4.72 -10.10 -18.33
C LYS A 49 3.21 -10.13 -18.61
N THR A 50 2.57 -8.98 -18.86
CA THR A 50 1.11 -8.88 -18.96
C THR A 50 0.58 -8.53 -20.34
N THR A 51 1.37 -8.65 -21.40
CA THR A 51 0.87 -8.59 -22.78
C THR A 51 0.43 -9.99 -23.24
N PRO A 52 -0.87 -10.35 -23.17
CA PRO A 52 -1.33 -11.56 -23.85
C PRO A 52 -1.16 -11.34 -25.35
N ALA A 53 -0.35 -12.20 -25.97
CA ALA A 53 -0.22 -12.30 -27.41
C ALA A 53 -1.62 -12.46 -28.03
N GLN A 54 -1.96 -11.58 -28.98
CA GLN A 54 -3.21 -11.70 -29.72
C GLN A 54 -3.17 -12.97 -30.57
N HIS A 55 -4.16 -13.84 -30.38
CA HIS A 55 -4.37 -15.04 -31.18
C HIS A 55 -5.26 -14.66 -32.37
N ASN A 56 -4.77 -14.91 -33.60
CA ASN A 56 -5.49 -14.70 -34.85
C ASN A 56 -6.69 -15.64 -34.99
#